data_AF-A0A290HVC4-F1
#
_entry.id   AF-A0A290HVC4-F1
#
_cell.length_a   1.000
_cell.length_b   1.000
_cell.length_c   1.000
_cell.angle_alpha   90.00
_cell.angle_beta   90.00
_cell.angle_gamma   90.00
#
_symmetry.space_group_name_H-M   'P 1'
#
loop_
_entity.id
_entity.type
_entity.pdbx_description
1 polymer ?
#
loop_
_entity_poly.entity_id
_entity_poly.type
_entity_poly.pdbx_seq_one_letter_code
_entity_poly.pdbx_strand_id
1 'polypeptide(L)'
;MQTSYKPLVERYDIPRPTLIEWQKRAEQKDNWRVKHLAYLRMQLSVEKETYDEIKNYAPCVEDLFLFSIYLFFHNTANFLPKETFLKGLREFSLEIRSGVEYQHDFAGRIWSLRMSEESSKKMVNYYRLFDLLKKFTAAQYALLFSAVLEFVSVMKQKYQIETKSFLEGKTWQELYMYDKAFAPKVIEDFFTKKGIL
;
A
#
# COMPACT_ATOMS: atom_id res chain seq x y z
N MET A 1 29.51 -0.51 17.61
CA MET A 1 28.23 -1.09 17.17
C MET A 1 28.40 -1.68 15.77
N GLN A 2 28.18 -2.99 15.58
CA GLN A 2 28.12 -3.57 14.22
C GLN A 2 26.78 -3.18 13.59
N THR A 3 26.80 -2.20 12.68
CA THR A 3 25.61 -1.82 11.93
C THR A 3 25.35 -2.86 10.84
N SER A 4 24.17 -3.48 10.83
CA SER A 4 23.79 -4.42 9.78
C SER A 4 23.67 -3.71 8.43
N TYR A 5 24.28 -4.28 7.38
CA TYR A 5 24.15 -3.78 6.01
C TYR A 5 22.87 -4.26 5.33
N LYS A 6 22.16 -5.25 5.91
CA LYS A 6 20.99 -5.88 5.30
C LYS A 6 19.92 -4.86 4.85
N PRO A 7 19.52 -3.86 5.68
CA PRO A 7 18.53 -2.86 5.24
C PRO A 7 19.00 -2.00 4.06
N LEU A 8 20.30 -1.71 3.97
CA LEU A 8 20.86 -0.93 2.87
C LEU A 8 20.89 -1.73 1.57
N VAL A 9 21.20 -3.04 1.66
CA VAL A 9 21.15 -3.96 0.53
C VAL A 9 19.71 -4.09 0.03
N GLU A 10 18.77 -4.36 0.93
CA GLU A 10 17.36 -4.59 0.57
C GLU A 10 16.65 -3.34 0.07
N ARG A 11 16.99 -2.15 0.60
CA ARG A 11 16.30 -0.90 0.23
C ARG A 11 16.86 -0.23 -1.02
N TYR A 12 18.18 -0.30 -1.22
CA TYR A 12 18.89 0.45 -2.25
C TYR A 12 19.60 -0.45 -3.28
N ASP A 13 19.45 -1.77 -3.18
CA ASP A 13 20.10 -2.75 -4.06
C ASP A 13 21.64 -2.60 -4.13
N ILE A 14 22.25 -2.06 -3.08
CA ILE A 14 23.71 -1.88 -3.02
C ILE A 14 24.35 -3.18 -2.52
N PRO A 15 25.24 -3.82 -3.29
CA PRO A 15 25.90 -5.05 -2.86
C PRO A 15 26.68 -4.87 -1.56
N ARG A 16 26.60 -5.86 -0.67
CA ARG A 16 27.33 -5.85 0.61
C ARG A 16 28.84 -5.59 0.46
N PRO A 17 29.57 -6.15 -0.52
CA PRO A 17 30.99 -5.85 -0.71
C PRO A 17 31.26 -4.36 -0.95
N THR A 18 30.39 -3.69 -1.71
CA THR A 18 30.45 -2.25 -1.98
C THR A 18 30.28 -1.44 -0.70
N LEU A 19 29.31 -1.80 0.16
CA LEU A 19 29.08 -1.12 1.44
C LEU A 19 30.28 -1.28 2.41
N ILE A 20 30.90 -2.46 2.42
CA ILE A 20 32.12 -2.71 3.21
C ILE A 20 33.27 -1.86 2.69
N GLU A 21 33.45 -1.78 1.37
CA GLU A 21 34.48 -0.97 0.73
C GLU A 21 34.31 0.51 1.05
N TRP A 22 33.09 1.03 0.99
CA TRP A 22 32.79 2.41 1.35
C TRP A 22 33.08 2.70 2.83
N GLN A 23 32.80 1.75 3.72
CA GLN A 23 33.08 1.91 5.14
C GLN A 23 34.57 1.83 5.49
N LYS A 24 35.36 1.01 4.79
CA LYS A 24 36.81 0.93 4.99
C LYS A 24 37.53 2.24 4.69
N ARG A 25 36.94 3.10 3.86
CA ARG A 25 37.51 4.41 3.51
C ARG A 25 37.09 5.53 4.46
N ALA A 26 36.52 5.21 5.63
CA ALA A 26 36.08 6.18 6.65
C ALA A 26 37.21 7.09 7.16
N GLU A 27 38.46 6.61 7.15
CA GLU A 27 39.62 7.38 7.61
C GLU A 27 40.12 8.41 6.56
N GLN A 28 39.63 8.34 5.31
CA GLN A 28 39.97 9.31 4.28
C GLN A 28 39.12 10.59 4.46
N LYS A 29 39.78 11.71 4.75
CA LYS A 29 39.12 13.03 4.78
C LYS A 29 38.39 13.30 3.47
N ASP A 30 37.18 13.85 3.59
CA ASP A 30 36.30 14.23 2.47
C ASP A 30 35.90 13.12 1.48
N ASN A 31 35.81 11.88 1.95
CA ASN A 31 35.30 10.80 1.10
C ASN A 31 33.77 10.88 0.92
N TRP A 32 33.32 11.21 -0.29
CA TRP A 32 31.90 11.26 -0.65
C TRP A 32 31.16 9.95 -0.39
N ARG A 33 31.81 8.78 -0.50
CA ARG A 33 31.19 7.46 -0.29
C ARG A 33 30.78 7.27 1.17
N VAL A 34 31.60 7.77 2.10
CA VAL A 34 31.33 7.72 3.54
C VAL A 34 30.20 8.67 3.89
N LYS A 35 30.22 9.90 3.34
CA LYS A 35 29.13 10.87 3.49
C LYS A 35 27.81 10.33 2.92
N HIS A 36 27.86 9.70 1.75
CA HIS A 36 26.69 9.10 1.12
C HIS A 36 26.16 7.89 1.91
N LEU A 37 27.03 7.02 2.43
CA LEU A 37 26.62 5.91 3.30
C LEU A 37 25.93 6.41 4.59
N ALA A 38 26.44 7.49 5.20
CA ALA A 38 25.80 8.13 6.34
C ALA A 38 24.43 8.70 5.98
N TYR A 39 24.31 9.34 4.82
CA TYR A 39 23.04 9.85 4.30
C TYR A 39 22.01 8.74 4.09
N LEU A 40 22.37 7.62 3.46
CA LEU A 40 21.46 6.48 3.25
C LEU A 40 20.99 5.89 4.59
N ARG A 41 21.88 5.83 5.59
CA ARG A 41 21.49 5.40 6.95
C ARG A 41 20.51 6.37 7.62
N MET A 42 20.75 7.67 7.45
CA MET A 42 19.84 8.70 7.96
C MET A 42 18.46 8.58 7.31
N GLN A 43 18.40 8.38 5.99
CA GLN A 43 17.15 8.15 5.27
C GLN A 43 16.39 6.93 5.81
N LEU A 44 17.07 5.80 6.05
CA LEU A 44 16.45 4.63 6.66
C LEU A 44 15.90 4.89 8.07
N SER A 45 16.59 5.72 8.87
CA SER A 45 16.09 6.12 10.19
C SER A 45 14.81 6.95 10.06
N VAL A 46 14.82 7.95 9.18
CA VAL A 46 13.65 8.80 8.92
C VAL A 46 12.48 7.98 8.39
N GLU A 47 12.73 7.04 7.46
CA GLU A 47 11.70 6.15 6.93
C GLU A 47 11.08 5.29 8.05
N LYS A 48 11.91 4.73 8.93
CA LYS A 48 11.44 3.95 10.10
C LYS A 48 10.61 4.81 11.06
N GLU A 49 11.10 5.99 11.43
CA GLU A 49 10.37 6.93 12.30
C GLU A 49 9.02 7.30 11.67
N THR A 50 8.98 7.52 10.36
CA THR A 50 7.73 7.82 9.66
C THR A 50 6.77 6.63 9.65
N TYR A 51 7.26 5.38 9.55
CA TYR A 51 6.41 4.20 9.71
C TYR A 51 5.84 4.09 11.13
N ASP A 52 6.65 4.36 12.16
CA ASP A 52 6.19 4.38 13.55
C ASP A 52 5.10 5.46 13.76
N GLU A 53 5.25 6.64 13.15
CA GLU A 53 4.22 7.68 13.14
C GLU A 53 2.93 7.23 12.44
N ILE A 54 3.02 6.59 11.27
CA ILE A 54 1.87 6.03 10.56
C ILE A 54 1.15 5.02 11.45
N LYS A 55 1.89 4.11 12.09
CA LYS A 55 1.37 3.09 12.99
C LYS A 55 0.63 3.71 14.19
N ASN A 56 1.09 4.84 14.71
CA ASN A 56 0.43 5.56 15.80
C ASN A 56 -0.95 6.13 15.42
N TYR A 57 -1.21 6.36 14.13
CA TYR A 57 -2.56 6.69 13.65
C TYR A 57 -3.48 5.47 13.56
N ALA A 58 -2.97 4.27 13.87
CA ALA A 58 -3.68 3.00 13.91
C ALA A 58 -4.50 2.71 12.64
N PRO A 59 -3.87 2.67 11.45
CA PRO A 59 -4.53 2.15 10.25
C PRO A 59 -5.08 0.75 10.54
N CYS A 60 -6.24 0.41 10.00
CA CYS A 60 -6.73 -0.97 10.07
C CYS A 60 -6.65 -1.67 8.72
N VAL A 61 -6.88 -2.98 8.75
CA VAL A 61 -6.89 -3.84 7.56
C VAL A 61 -7.92 -3.35 6.52
N GLU A 62 -9.07 -2.84 6.96
CA GLU A 62 -10.09 -2.30 6.06
C GLU A 62 -9.63 -1.01 5.37
N ASP A 63 -8.95 -0.10 6.06
CA ASP A 63 -8.39 1.12 5.46
C ASP A 63 -7.40 0.76 4.36
N LEU A 64 -6.51 -0.18 4.64
CA LEU A 64 -5.48 -0.67 3.73
C LEU A 64 -6.07 -1.44 2.55
N PHE A 65 -7.13 -2.22 2.79
CA PHE A 65 -7.90 -2.90 1.74
C PHE A 65 -8.48 -1.89 0.75
N LEU A 66 -9.23 -0.88 1.22
CA LEU A 66 -9.89 0.09 0.35
C LEU A 66 -8.88 0.93 -0.45
N PHE A 67 -7.75 1.30 0.17
CA PHE A 67 -6.65 1.96 -0.52
C PHE A 67 -6.09 1.06 -1.63
N SER A 68 -5.76 -0.19 -1.30
CA SER A 68 -5.18 -1.16 -2.24
C SER A 68 -6.10 -1.43 -3.42
N ILE A 69 -7.39 -1.59 -3.15
CA ILE A 69 -8.42 -1.82 -4.15
C ILE A 69 -8.51 -0.64 -5.12
N TYR A 70 -8.52 0.60 -4.62
CA TYR A 70 -8.57 1.76 -5.49
C TYR A 70 -7.40 1.77 -6.49
N LEU A 71 -6.16 1.54 -6.02
CA LEU A 71 -4.98 1.49 -6.91
C LEU A 71 -5.04 0.30 -7.88
N PHE A 72 -5.56 -0.84 -7.40
CA PHE A 72 -5.74 -2.04 -8.21
C PHE A 72 -6.69 -1.79 -9.39
N PHE A 73 -7.89 -1.26 -9.15
CA PHE A 73 -8.87 -0.97 -10.20
C PHE A 73 -8.41 0.15 -11.14
N HIS A 74 -7.69 1.16 -10.65
CA HIS A 74 -7.19 2.24 -11.49
C HIS A 74 -5.87 1.91 -12.21
N ASN A 75 -5.37 0.68 -12.09
CA ASN A 75 -4.07 0.26 -12.59
C ASN A 75 -2.94 1.28 -12.29
N THR A 76 -2.98 1.85 -11.08
CA THR A 76 -2.05 2.90 -10.71
C THR A 76 -0.67 2.29 -10.49
N ALA A 77 0.32 2.75 -11.25
CA ALA A 77 1.71 2.32 -11.12
C ALA A 77 2.63 3.42 -10.56
N ASN A 78 2.16 4.67 -10.57
CA ASN A 78 2.93 5.84 -10.19
C ASN A 78 2.30 6.55 -8.99
N PHE A 79 3.13 7.30 -8.26
CA PHE A 79 2.67 8.15 -7.16
C PHE A 79 1.59 9.15 -7.63
N LEU A 80 0.50 9.25 -6.88
CA LEU A 80 -0.52 10.27 -7.06
C LEU A 80 -0.44 11.30 -5.93
N PRO A 81 -0.49 12.61 -6.22
CA PRO A 81 -0.62 13.62 -5.19
C PRO A 81 -1.83 13.36 -4.28
N LYS A 82 -1.69 13.65 -2.98
CA LYS A 82 -2.71 13.34 -1.96
C LYS A 82 -4.10 13.85 -2.33
N GLU A 83 -4.21 15.10 -2.78
CA GLU A 83 -5.50 15.69 -3.17
C GLU A 83 -6.13 14.97 -4.38
N THR A 84 -5.31 14.62 -5.39
CA THR A 84 -5.76 13.87 -6.56
C THR A 84 -6.29 12.49 -6.16
N PHE A 85 -5.55 11.79 -5.28
CA PHE A 85 -5.97 10.50 -4.77
C PHE A 85 -7.26 10.60 -3.94
N LEU A 86 -7.37 11.56 -3.02
CA LEU A 86 -8.57 11.75 -2.19
C LEU A 86 -9.81 12.06 -3.04
N LYS A 87 -9.65 12.86 -4.10
CA LYS A 87 -10.72 13.15 -5.05
C LYS A 87 -11.15 11.88 -5.79
N GLY A 88 -10.20 11.14 -6.36
CA GLY A 88 -10.49 9.91 -7.09
C GLY A 88 -11.09 8.82 -6.20
N LEU A 89 -10.58 8.65 -4.98
CA LEU A 89 -11.12 7.70 -4.00
C LEU A 89 -12.57 8.05 -3.62
N ARG A 90 -12.90 9.35 -3.52
CA ARG A 90 -14.27 9.80 -3.26
C ARG A 90 -15.19 9.44 -4.41
N GLU A 91 -14.78 9.75 -5.64
CA GLU A 91 -15.54 9.39 -6.85
C GLU A 91 -15.77 7.88 -6.91
N PHE A 92 -14.70 7.08 -6.74
CA PHE A 92 -14.74 5.63 -6.71
C PHE A 92 -15.71 5.06 -5.66
N SER A 93 -15.70 5.62 -4.44
CA SER A 93 -16.57 5.16 -3.35
C SER A 93 -18.06 5.41 -3.59
N LEU A 94 -18.40 6.35 -4.46
CA LEU A 94 -19.76 6.77 -4.79
C LEU A 94 -20.28 6.16 -6.09
N GLU A 95 -19.45 5.40 -6.81
CA GLU A 95 -19.87 4.74 -8.03
C GLU A 95 -21.01 3.76 -7.75
N ILE A 96 -22.09 3.91 -8.52
CA ILE A 96 -23.19 2.96 -8.54
C ILE A 96 -22.92 1.99 -9.67
N ARG A 97 -22.73 0.73 -9.31
CA ARG A 97 -22.46 -0.36 -10.24
C ARG A 97 -23.59 -1.39 -10.19
N SER A 98 -23.85 -2.04 -11.32
CA SER A 98 -24.89 -3.07 -11.46
C SER A 98 -24.36 -4.25 -12.29
N GLY A 99 -24.87 -5.44 -12.01
CA GLY A 99 -24.40 -6.69 -12.62
C GLY A 99 -24.44 -7.85 -11.63
N VAL A 100 -24.34 -9.08 -12.13
CA VAL A 100 -24.33 -10.28 -11.28
C VAL A 100 -23.03 -10.36 -10.48
N GLU A 101 -21.94 -9.88 -11.06
CA GLU A 101 -20.60 -9.79 -10.47
C GLU A 101 -20.58 -8.89 -9.24
N TYR A 102 -21.42 -7.85 -9.23
CA TYR A 102 -21.56 -6.95 -8.10
C TYR A 102 -22.38 -7.54 -6.96
N GLN A 103 -23.00 -8.71 -7.12
CA GLN A 103 -23.64 -9.45 -6.01
C GLN A 103 -22.62 -10.28 -5.21
N HIS A 104 -21.38 -10.41 -5.69
CA HIS A 104 -20.33 -11.15 -5.02
C HIS A 104 -19.84 -10.42 -3.76
N ASP A 105 -19.49 -11.17 -2.70
CA ASP A 105 -19.04 -10.62 -1.40
C ASP A 105 -17.86 -9.65 -1.53
N PHE A 106 -16.89 -9.97 -2.39
CA PHE A 106 -15.79 -9.08 -2.78
C PHE A 106 -16.27 -7.68 -3.18
N ALA A 107 -17.29 -7.57 -4.05
CA ALA A 107 -17.84 -6.27 -4.45
C ALA A 107 -18.54 -5.57 -3.28
N GLY A 108 -19.24 -6.32 -2.42
CA GLY A 108 -19.87 -5.81 -1.20
C GLY A 108 -18.90 -5.32 -0.12
N ARG A 109 -17.60 -5.65 -0.22
CA ARG A 109 -16.54 -5.07 0.60
C ARG A 109 -16.06 -3.71 0.06
N ILE A 110 -16.35 -3.39 -1.20
CA ILE A 110 -15.83 -2.21 -1.91
C ILE A 110 -16.90 -1.14 -2.08
N TRP A 111 -18.12 -1.52 -2.47
CA TRP A 111 -19.22 -0.60 -2.73
C TRP A 111 -20.45 -0.92 -1.89
N SER A 112 -21.26 0.10 -1.64
CA SER A 112 -22.53 -0.06 -0.94
C SER A 112 -23.58 -0.57 -1.93
N LEU A 113 -23.96 -1.85 -1.82
CA LEU A 113 -24.95 -2.45 -2.71
C LEU A 113 -26.37 -2.27 -2.16
N ARG A 114 -27.32 -1.93 -3.03
CA ARG A 114 -28.76 -2.05 -2.70
C ARG A 114 -29.13 -3.52 -2.85
N MET A 115 -29.19 -4.25 -1.74
CA MET A 115 -29.85 -5.55 -1.71
C MET A 115 -31.35 -5.32 -1.87
N SER A 116 -31.98 -6.02 -2.81
CA SER A 116 -33.44 -5.98 -2.99
C SER A 116 -34.14 -6.59 -1.78
N GLU A 117 -35.22 -5.91 -1.37
CA GLU A 117 -36.14 -6.22 -0.27
C GLU A 117 -35.57 -6.05 1.16
N GLU A 118 -35.92 -4.90 1.75
CA GLU A 118 -36.04 -4.65 3.19
C GLU A 118 -35.03 -5.34 4.15
N SER A 119 -33.74 -5.08 4.03
CA SER A 119 -32.86 -5.03 5.23
C SER A 119 -31.47 -4.50 4.92
N SER A 120 -31.12 -3.40 5.59
CA SER A 120 -29.77 -2.82 5.75
C SER A 120 -28.94 -2.56 4.48
N LYS A 121 -28.81 -1.29 4.10
CA LYS A 121 -27.67 -0.85 3.29
C LYS A 121 -26.39 -1.07 4.11
N LYS A 122 -25.58 -2.08 3.76
CA LYS A 122 -24.22 -2.18 4.29
C LYS A 122 -23.37 -1.13 3.59
N MET A 123 -23.17 0.01 4.23
CA MET A 123 -22.26 1.04 3.72
C MET A 123 -20.82 0.67 4.03
N VAL A 124 -19.99 0.62 3.01
CA VAL A 124 -18.54 0.44 3.16
C VAL A 124 -17.96 1.72 3.76
N ASN A 125 -17.21 1.61 4.85
CA ASN A 125 -16.75 2.75 5.63
C ASN A 125 -15.46 3.37 5.05
N TYR A 126 -15.59 4.17 3.99
CA TYR A 126 -14.48 4.98 3.48
C TYR A 126 -14.14 6.19 4.37
N TYR A 127 -15.04 6.58 5.29
CA TYR A 127 -14.86 7.78 6.12
C TYR A 127 -13.60 7.70 6.98
N ARG A 128 -13.36 6.53 7.60
CA ARG A 128 -12.15 6.29 8.39
C ARG A 128 -10.87 6.48 7.56
N LEU A 129 -10.83 5.89 6.36
CA LEU A 129 -9.70 6.05 5.44
C LEU A 129 -9.50 7.52 5.03
N PHE A 130 -10.57 8.25 4.71
CA PHE A 130 -10.44 9.68 4.40
C PHE A 130 -9.86 10.48 5.56
N ASP A 131 -10.33 10.24 6.78
CA ASP A 131 -9.85 10.96 7.97
C ASP A 131 -8.40 10.60 8.31
N LEU A 132 -8.02 9.33 8.14
CA LEU A 132 -6.64 8.88 8.27
C LEU A 132 -5.74 9.64 7.29
N LEU A 133 -6.07 9.63 6.00
CA LEU A 133 -5.25 10.26 4.97
C LEU A 133 -5.19 11.79 5.07
N LYS A 134 -6.26 12.44 5.55
CA LYS A 134 -6.24 13.88 5.81
C LYS A 134 -5.22 14.26 6.88
N LYS A 135 -5.11 13.45 7.94
CA LYS A 135 -4.16 13.68 9.05
C LYS A 135 -2.70 13.49 8.61
N PHE A 136 -2.46 12.68 7.58
CA PHE A 136 -1.10 12.37 7.15
C PHE A 136 -0.37 13.58 6.57
N THR A 137 0.88 13.72 6.99
CA THR A 137 1.84 14.58 6.31
C THR A 137 2.12 14.05 4.90
N ALA A 138 2.76 14.87 4.05
CA ALA A 138 3.13 14.44 2.70
C ALA A 138 4.07 13.22 2.72
N ALA A 139 4.98 13.15 3.69
CA ALA A 139 5.91 12.02 3.85
C ALA A 139 5.19 10.74 4.26
N GLN A 140 4.31 10.82 5.28
CA GLN A 140 3.52 9.69 5.75
C GLN A 140 2.61 9.13 4.64
N TYR A 141 1.94 10.02 3.91
CA TYR A 141 1.13 9.63 2.75
C TYR A 141 1.97 8.96 1.67
N ALA A 142 3.12 9.53 1.29
CA ALA A 142 3.98 8.97 0.26
C ALA A 142 4.53 7.59 0.63
N LEU A 143 4.91 7.37 1.88
CA LEU A 143 5.37 6.06 2.35
C LEU A 143 4.25 5.03 2.38
N LEU A 144 3.07 5.39 2.89
CA LEU A 144 1.91 4.49 2.83
C LEU A 144 1.56 4.15 1.38
N PHE A 145 1.46 5.16 0.50
CA PHE A 145 1.13 4.97 -0.92
C PHE A 145 2.11 4.01 -1.60
N SER A 146 3.42 4.19 -1.34
CA SER A 146 4.46 3.32 -1.89
C SER A 146 4.33 1.87 -1.40
N ALA A 147 4.04 1.68 -0.10
CA ALA A 147 3.81 0.35 0.46
C ALA A 147 2.55 -0.32 -0.13
N VAL A 148 1.49 0.45 -0.36
CA VAL A 148 0.26 -0.06 -0.98
C VAL A 148 0.48 -0.41 -2.46
N LEU A 149 1.24 0.40 -3.21
CA LEU A 149 1.66 0.05 -4.58
C LEU A 149 2.44 -1.26 -4.63
N GLU A 150 3.40 -1.43 -3.71
CA GLU A 150 4.16 -2.66 -3.60
C GLU A 150 3.25 -3.86 -3.31
N PHE A 151 2.33 -3.72 -2.36
CA PHE A 151 1.34 -4.76 -2.05
C PHE A 151 0.54 -5.17 -3.29
N VAL A 152 -0.03 -4.20 -4.01
CA VAL A 152 -0.82 -4.45 -5.22
C VAL A 152 0.03 -5.14 -6.29
N SER A 153 1.28 -4.71 -6.48
CA SER A 153 2.22 -5.34 -7.43
C SER A 153 2.49 -6.80 -7.07
N VAL A 154 2.80 -7.08 -5.80
CA VAL A 154 3.07 -8.45 -5.31
C VAL A 154 1.83 -9.33 -5.47
N MET A 155 0.63 -8.82 -5.17
CA MET A 155 -0.61 -9.59 -5.35
C MET A 155 -0.90 -9.88 -6.82
N LYS A 156 -0.73 -8.90 -7.71
CA LYS A 156 -0.90 -9.10 -9.16
C LYS A 156 0.05 -10.18 -9.69
N GLN A 157 1.31 -10.14 -9.28
CA GLN A 157 2.31 -11.14 -9.68
C GLN A 157 1.98 -12.53 -9.12
N LYS A 158 1.69 -12.62 -7.82
CA LYS A 158 1.43 -13.89 -7.12
C LYS A 158 0.22 -14.64 -7.67
N TYR A 159 -0.84 -13.90 -8.01
CA TYR A 159 -2.10 -14.48 -8.49
C TYR A 159 -2.29 -14.35 -10.01
N GLN A 160 -1.29 -13.85 -10.74
CA GLN A 160 -1.34 -13.64 -12.20
C GLN A 160 -2.57 -12.84 -12.65
N ILE A 161 -2.92 -11.79 -11.91
CA ILE A 161 -4.13 -11.00 -12.17
C ILE A 161 -3.86 -9.96 -13.25
N GLU A 162 -4.56 -10.08 -14.39
CA GLU A 162 -4.63 -9.01 -15.38
C GLU A 162 -5.50 -7.85 -14.87
N THR A 163 -4.92 -6.65 -14.84
CA THR A 163 -5.65 -5.48 -14.35
C THR A 163 -6.78 -5.10 -15.30
N LYS A 164 -8.01 -5.02 -14.79
CA LYS A 164 -9.16 -4.43 -15.48
C LYS A 164 -9.86 -3.47 -14.53
N SER A 165 -10.36 -2.35 -15.06
CA SER A 165 -10.84 -1.23 -14.26
C SER A 165 -12.22 -1.41 -13.63
N PHE A 166 -12.81 -2.60 -13.79
CA PHE A 166 -14.22 -2.83 -13.52
C PHE A 166 -14.48 -4.35 -13.36
N LEU A 167 -15.64 -4.74 -12.81
CA LEU A 167 -15.97 -6.15 -12.52
C LEU A 167 -16.81 -6.81 -13.62
N GLU A 168 -17.40 -6.03 -14.52
CA GLU A 168 -18.25 -6.48 -15.61
C GLU A 168 -17.50 -7.47 -16.51
N GLY A 169 -18.12 -8.62 -16.76
CA GLY A 169 -17.53 -9.69 -17.56
C GLY A 169 -16.49 -10.53 -16.82
N LYS A 170 -16.33 -10.35 -15.49
CA LYS A 170 -15.52 -11.22 -14.65
C LYS A 170 -16.30 -12.46 -14.24
N THR A 171 -15.63 -13.61 -14.32
CA THR A 171 -16.19 -14.86 -13.82
C THR A 171 -16.19 -14.88 -12.30
N TRP A 172 -17.08 -15.68 -11.69
CA TRP A 172 -17.06 -15.93 -10.24
C TRP A 172 -15.70 -16.46 -9.76
N GLN A 173 -15.00 -17.26 -10.57
CA GLN A 173 -13.66 -17.75 -10.26
C GLN A 173 -12.64 -16.60 -10.14
N GLU A 174 -12.68 -15.61 -11.05
CA GLU A 174 -11.83 -14.42 -10.95
C GLU A 174 -12.14 -13.60 -9.70
N LEU A 175 -13.42 -13.45 -9.34
CA LEU A 175 -13.83 -12.73 -8.14
C LEU A 175 -13.37 -13.43 -6.85
N TYR A 176 -13.43 -14.77 -6.80
CA TYR A 176 -12.84 -15.54 -5.70
C TYR A 176 -11.32 -15.40 -5.63
N MET A 177 -10.65 -15.30 -6.78
CA MET A 177 -9.21 -15.04 -6.82
C MET A 177 -8.89 -13.65 -6.25
N TYR A 178 -9.70 -12.63 -6.58
CA TYR A 178 -9.54 -11.29 -6.00
C TYR A 178 -9.78 -11.30 -4.50
N ASP A 179 -10.82 -12.00 -4.02
CA ASP A 179 -11.09 -12.12 -2.59
C ASP A 179 -9.93 -12.78 -1.84
N LYS A 180 -9.31 -13.83 -2.42
CA LYS A 180 -8.09 -14.45 -1.89
C LYS A 180 -6.88 -13.53 -1.92
N ALA A 181 -6.71 -12.75 -2.98
CA ALA A 181 -5.60 -11.80 -3.12
C ALA A 181 -5.68 -10.66 -2.10
N PHE A 182 -6.89 -10.18 -1.82
CA PHE A 182 -7.16 -9.10 -0.88
C PHE A 182 -7.82 -9.59 0.41
N ALA A 183 -7.52 -10.82 0.82
CA ALA A 183 -8.03 -11.38 2.07
C ALA A 183 -7.45 -10.63 3.27
N PRO A 184 -8.21 -10.42 4.36
CA PRO A 184 -7.75 -9.67 5.53
C PRO A 184 -6.39 -10.11 6.06
N LYS A 185 -6.18 -11.43 6.18
CA LYS A 185 -4.92 -12.03 6.63
C LYS A 185 -3.74 -11.71 5.71
N VAL A 186 -3.96 -11.66 4.39
CA VAL A 186 -2.89 -11.38 3.42
C VAL A 186 -2.45 -9.92 3.51
N ILE A 187 -3.40 -9.01 3.73
CA ILE A 187 -3.15 -7.59 3.98
C ILE A 187 -2.41 -7.44 5.31
N GLU A 188 -2.95 -8.01 6.39
CA GLU A 188 -2.34 -7.98 7.72
C GLU A 188 -0.89 -8.48 7.69
N ASP A 189 -0.64 -9.67 7.15
CA ASP A 189 0.70 -10.25 7.05
C ASP A 189 1.69 -9.36 6.29
N PHE A 190 1.24 -8.67 5.24
CA PHE A 190 2.10 -7.77 4.46
C PHE A 190 2.39 -6.48 5.23
N PHE A 191 1.36 -5.81 5.73
CA PHE A 191 1.50 -4.48 6.34
C PHE A 191 2.09 -4.53 7.76
N THR A 192 1.93 -5.62 8.50
CA THR A 192 2.68 -5.86 9.76
C THR A 192 4.17 -6.03 9.49
N LYS A 193 4.56 -6.75 8.43
CA LYS A 193 5.98 -6.87 8.05
C LYS A 193 6.59 -5.54 7.60
N LYS A 194 5.79 -4.64 7.05
CA LYS A 194 6.19 -3.27 6.69
C LYS A 194 6.22 -2.31 7.89
N GLY A 195 5.72 -2.73 9.06
CA GLY A 195 5.65 -1.88 10.25
C GLY A 195 4.52 -0.85 10.23
N ILE A 196 3.54 -1.01 9.33
CA ILE A 196 2.38 -0.11 9.21
C ILE A 196 1.25 -0.53 10.18
N LEU A 197 1.07 -1.84 10.38
CA LEU A 197 0.17 -2.44 11.38
C LEU A 197 0.99 -2.92 12.58
#